data_AF-A0A5C5YR86-F1
#
_entry.id   AF-A0A5C5YR86-F1
#
_cell.length_a   1.000
_cell.length_b   1.000
_cell.length_c   1.000
_cell.angle_alpha   90.00
_cell.angle_beta   90.00
_cell.angle_gamma   90.00
#
_symmetry.space_group_name_H-M   'P 1'
#
loop_
_entity.id
_entity.type
_entity.pdbx_description
1 polymer ?
#
loop_
_entity_poly.entity_id
_entity_poly.type
_entity_poly.pdbx_seq_one_letter_code
_entity_poly.pdbx_strand_id
1 'polypeptide(L)'
;MRLSMARTLPLLGVCVLSLGLTQPTLGQSLVLQWAFDEESGDALDTGAVSPTANGTLGSGAVRSTDTPGGGPGGSIDLSATGSDSNVLGGDPLKVNSLEKFTLSTWIKMTGDNSLDQGGSNNVRLMSRQAGNSFFDGFTWNLNPPNDGEATTSSPDDFRMGMFIGGQNDFGFAFADADVEGQGGEWTFLAVSYDGTSAENNMKFFWGGEDTPVTQLGSTLTTSNDPGGLFNETPADFAIGYTTAAPTADVSIAGLQDDVRVYDDLLDLAALDAVRLENLPSVSVLLGDFNSDTVVDAADYTLWRDNDGADESVLNGAGDGSGTVDLGDYTAWAANYGAGQVALSSASVPEATTLSLACLTLAGVGGMRRRA
;
A
#
# COMPACT_ATOMS: atom_id res chain seq x y z
N MET A 1 22.26 18.95 -67.31
CA MET A 1 21.05 18.30 -66.77
C MET A 1 21.54 17.24 -65.79
N ARG A 2 21.54 17.56 -64.48
CA ARG A 2 22.15 16.74 -63.41
C ARG A 2 21.14 15.67 -62.99
N LEU A 3 21.49 14.39 -63.11
CA LEU A 3 20.72 13.28 -62.53
C LEU A 3 21.18 13.05 -61.09
N SER A 4 20.24 13.15 -60.16
CA SER A 4 20.40 12.88 -58.73
C SER A 4 20.37 11.37 -58.48
N MET A 5 21.40 10.82 -57.84
CA MET A 5 21.41 9.46 -57.28
C MET A 5 20.91 9.53 -55.84
N ALA A 6 19.71 9.00 -55.57
CA ALA A 6 19.22 8.75 -54.22
C ALA A 6 19.73 7.38 -53.74
N ARG A 7 20.48 7.36 -52.64
CA ARG A 7 20.83 6.15 -51.88
C ARG A 7 19.69 5.84 -50.91
N THR A 8 19.03 4.70 -51.09
CA THR A 8 18.14 4.08 -50.09
C THR A 8 18.97 3.30 -49.08
N LEU A 9 18.95 3.71 -47.80
CA LEU A 9 19.35 2.86 -46.67
C LEU A 9 18.16 1.97 -46.26
N PRO A 10 18.37 0.71 -45.87
CA PRO A 10 17.30 -0.11 -45.31
C PRO A 10 17.03 0.28 -43.86
N LEU A 11 15.77 0.52 -43.52
CA LEU A 11 15.29 0.62 -42.14
C LEU A 11 15.40 -0.78 -41.50
N LEU A 12 16.28 -0.95 -40.51
CA LEU A 12 16.22 -2.09 -39.61
C LEU A 12 15.09 -1.80 -38.61
N GLY A 13 13.98 -2.54 -38.72
CA GLY A 13 12.90 -2.47 -37.74
C GLY A 13 13.38 -3.08 -36.42
N VAL A 14 13.49 -2.24 -35.38
CA VAL A 14 13.69 -2.70 -34.01
C VAL A 14 12.39 -3.34 -33.55
N CYS A 15 12.36 -4.68 -33.51
CA CYS A 15 11.32 -5.41 -32.79
C CYS A 15 11.59 -5.22 -31.29
N VAL A 16 10.86 -4.28 -30.68
CA VAL A 16 10.74 -4.22 -29.23
C VAL A 16 9.96 -5.45 -28.82
N LEU A 17 10.66 -6.48 -28.32
CA LEU A 17 10.03 -7.57 -27.60
C LEU A 17 9.60 -6.97 -26.26
N SER A 18 8.34 -6.53 -26.19
CA SER A 18 7.69 -6.29 -24.91
C SER A 18 7.58 -7.64 -24.21
N LEU A 19 8.51 -7.97 -23.32
CA LEU A 19 8.26 -8.97 -22.29
C LEU A 19 7.11 -8.43 -21.45
N GLY A 20 5.89 -8.82 -21.80
CA GLY A 20 4.75 -8.69 -20.91
C GLY A 20 5.04 -9.59 -19.73
N LEU A 21 5.55 -9.02 -18.65
CA LEU A 21 5.28 -9.56 -17.32
C LEU A 21 3.75 -9.63 -17.26
N THR A 22 3.21 -10.83 -17.39
CA THR A 22 1.81 -11.07 -17.06
C THR A 22 1.68 -10.81 -15.58
N GLN A 23 1.34 -9.58 -15.22
CA GLN A 23 0.83 -9.28 -13.90
C GLN A 23 -0.32 -10.27 -13.67
N PRO A 24 -0.37 -10.95 -12.51
CA PRO A 24 -1.51 -11.80 -12.19
C PRO A 24 -2.76 -10.94 -12.37
N THR A 25 -3.65 -11.35 -13.26
CA THR A 25 -4.93 -10.69 -13.46
C THR A 25 -5.74 -10.84 -12.19
N LEU A 26 -5.66 -9.87 -11.27
CA LEU A 26 -6.47 -9.74 -10.06
C LEU A 26 -7.99 -9.54 -10.35
N GLY A 27 -8.40 -9.66 -11.61
CA GLY A 27 -9.68 -9.18 -12.12
C GLY A 27 -10.88 -10.11 -11.96
N GLN A 28 -10.84 -11.13 -11.10
CA GLN A 28 -12.06 -11.90 -10.77
C GLN A 28 -12.28 -12.16 -9.28
N SER A 29 -11.25 -12.04 -8.42
CA SER A 29 -11.43 -12.26 -6.99
C SER A 29 -11.75 -11.00 -6.20
N LEU A 30 -11.45 -9.80 -6.71
CA LEU A 30 -11.70 -8.55 -5.98
C LEU A 30 -13.19 -8.17 -6.03
N VAL A 31 -13.89 -8.48 -4.95
CA VAL A 31 -15.34 -8.23 -4.81
C VAL A 31 -15.61 -6.76 -4.55
N LEU A 32 -14.93 -6.17 -3.57
CA LEU A 32 -15.14 -4.79 -3.12
C LEU A 32 -13.79 -4.14 -2.83
N GLN A 33 -13.64 -2.87 -3.19
CA GLN A 33 -12.49 -2.06 -2.80
C GLN A 33 -12.93 -0.63 -2.49
N TRP A 34 -12.53 -0.11 -1.33
CA TRP A 34 -12.54 1.31 -1.01
C TRP A 34 -11.10 1.78 -0.81
N ALA A 35 -10.56 2.43 -1.84
CA ALA A 35 -9.18 2.91 -1.87
C ALA A 35 -9.01 4.32 -1.28
N PHE A 36 -10.10 5.04 -1.03
CA PHE A 36 -10.09 6.40 -0.46
C PHE A 36 -9.29 7.47 -1.24
N ASP A 37 -8.96 7.21 -2.50
CA ASP A 37 -8.22 8.10 -3.39
C ASP A 37 -9.02 9.29 -3.93
N GLU A 38 -10.33 9.35 -3.69
CA GLU A 38 -11.15 10.45 -4.19
C GLU A 38 -10.87 11.76 -3.45
N GLU A 39 -10.84 12.86 -4.19
CA GLU A 39 -10.67 14.21 -3.62
C GLU A 39 -11.79 14.58 -2.63
N SER A 40 -13.01 14.08 -2.85
CA SER A 40 -14.17 14.32 -1.98
C SER A 40 -15.32 13.34 -2.23
N GLY A 41 -16.29 13.32 -1.31
CA GLY A 41 -17.51 12.51 -1.43
C GLY A 41 -17.35 11.10 -0.85
N ASP A 42 -18.28 10.23 -1.23
CA ASP A 42 -18.31 8.82 -0.83
C ASP A 42 -17.03 8.10 -1.26
N ALA A 43 -16.62 7.08 -0.50
CA ALA A 43 -15.58 6.15 -0.90
C ALA A 43 -16.10 5.31 -2.07
N LEU A 44 -15.52 5.46 -3.27
CA LEU A 44 -16.02 4.74 -4.42
C LEU A 44 -15.62 3.28 -4.31
N ASP A 45 -16.56 2.43 -4.70
CA ASP A 45 -16.30 1.01 -4.81
C ASP A 45 -15.78 0.67 -6.20
N THR A 46 -14.48 0.38 -6.25
CA THR A 46 -13.74 0.00 -7.47
C THR A 46 -13.61 -1.51 -7.65
N GLY A 47 -14.29 -2.31 -6.82
CA GLY A 47 -14.30 -3.76 -6.94
C GLY A 47 -14.86 -4.24 -8.29
N ALA A 48 -14.41 -5.40 -8.74
CA ALA A 48 -14.74 -5.93 -10.07
C ALA A 48 -16.21 -6.42 -10.18
N VAL A 49 -16.89 -6.61 -9.05
CA VAL A 49 -18.26 -7.14 -8.99
C VAL A 49 -19.28 -6.01 -8.90
N SER A 50 -20.21 -5.98 -9.85
CA SER A 50 -21.35 -5.06 -9.86
C SER A 50 -22.55 -5.57 -9.04
N PRO A 51 -23.42 -4.69 -8.52
CA PRO A 51 -23.35 -3.23 -8.59
C PRO A 51 -22.33 -2.65 -7.61
N THR A 52 -21.91 -1.40 -7.86
CA THR A 52 -21.04 -0.65 -6.95
C THR A 52 -21.73 -0.40 -5.61
N ALA A 53 -20.99 -0.52 -4.52
CA ALA A 53 -21.41 -0.27 -3.16
C ALA A 53 -20.48 0.74 -2.49
N ASN A 54 -20.62 2.00 -2.90
CA ASN A 54 -19.81 3.10 -2.37
C ASN A 54 -20.03 3.26 -0.86
N GLY A 55 -18.96 3.53 -0.13
CA GLY A 55 -18.98 3.81 1.30
C GLY A 55 -19.34 5.28 1.57
N THR A 56 -20.47 5.53 2.22
CA THR A 56 -20.80 6.86 2.74
C THR A 56 -19.95 7.14 3.98
N LEU A 57 -19.20 8.24 3.96
CA LEU A 57 -18.40 8.67 5.12
C LEU A 57 -19.33 9.25 6.20
N GLY A 58 -19.17 8.77 7.43
CA GLY A 58 -19.78 9.38 8.61
C GLY A 58 -19.18 10.76 8.89
N SER A 59 -19.87 11.59 9.68
CA SER A 59 -19.44 12.97 9.92
C SER A 59 -18.12 13.11 10.70
N GLY A 60 -17.65 12.04 11.34
CA GLY A 60 -16.35 11.98 12.00
C GLY A 60 -15.23 11.44 11.09
N ALA A 61 -15.55 10.85 9.93
CA ALA A 61 -14.58 10.33 8.99
C ALA A 61 -14.10 11.43 8.04
N VAL A 62 -12.79 11.66 7.96
CA VAL A 62 -12.20 12.77 7.21
C VAL A 62 -11.15 12.26 6.24
N ARG A 63 -11.18 12.73 4.99
CA ARG A 63 -10.16 12.42 3.99
C ARG A 63 -8.79 12.90 4.46
N SER A 64 -7.76 12.09 4.25
CA SER A 64 -6.37 12.41 4.57
C SER A 64 -5.47 12.21 3.36
N THR A 65 -4.32 12.88 3.38
CA THR A 65 -3.24 12.73 2.39
C THR A 65 -2.02 12.03 2.97
N ASP A 66 -2.08 11.63 4.24
CA ASP A 66 -1.12 10.69 4.83
C ASP A 66 -1.49 9.29 4.33
N THR A 67 -0.58 8.65 3.61
CA THR A 67 -0.81 7.39 2.89
C THR A 67 0.37 6.44 3.13
N PRO A 68 0.19 5.12 2.95
CA PRO A 68 1.28 4.16 3.03
C PRO A 68 2.49 4.57 2.18
N GLY A 69 3.65 4.72 2.81
CA GLY A 69 4.93 5.12 2.21
C GLY A 69 4.94 6.54 1.62
N GLY A 70 3.91 7.35 1.85
CA GLY A 70 3.66 8.57 1.09
C GLY A 70 3.24 8.30 -0.37
N GLY A 71 2.61 7.15 -0.61
CA GLY A 71 2.08 6.73 -1.91
C GLY A 71 1.08 7.74 -2.49
N PRO A 72 0.87 7.71 -3.82
CA PRO A 72 -0.12 8.56 -4.45
C PRO A 72 -1.53 8.13 -4.01
N GLY A 73 -2.39 9.07 -3.65
CA GLY A 73 -3.76 8.72 -3.25
C GLY A 73 -4.24 9.48 -2.02
N GLY A 74 -5.14 8.85 -1.28
CA GLY A 74 -5.64 9.35 -0.01
C GLY A 74 -6.06 8.22 0.91
N SER A 75 -6.12 8.51 2.20
CA SER A 75 -6.63 7.59 3.22
C SER A 75 -7.83 8.21 3.94
N ILE A 76 -8.40 7.48 4.90
CA ILE A 76 -9.42 8.00 5.78
C ILE A 76 -8.92 8.11 7.22
N ASP A 77 -9.01 9.31 7.80
CA ASP A 77 -8.82 9.58 9.22
C ASP A 77 -10.13 9.30 9.97
N LEU A 78 -10.04 8.38 10.94
CA LEU A 78 -11.14 7.91 11.77
C LEU A 78 -10.92 8.24 13.26
N SER A 79 -9.98 9.15 13.57
CA SER A 79 -9.57 9.49 14.94
C SER A 79 -10.56 10.39 15.69
N ALA A 80 -11.59 10.92 15.03
CA ALA A 80 -12.58 11.77 15.68
C ALA A 80 -13.35 10.99 16.77
N THR A 81 -13.66 11.67 17.88
CA THR A 81 -14.41 11.07 18.98
C THR A 81 -15.91 10.97 18.66
N GLY A 82 -16.55 9.90 19.12
CA GLY A 82 -17.97 9.63 18.89
C GLY A 82 -18.20 8.36 18.06
N SER A 83 -19.44 8.14 17.62
CA SER A 83 -19.85 6.96 16.84
C SER A 83 -19.73 7.14 15.33
N ASP A 84 -19.50 8.36 14.86
CA ASP A 84 -19.72 8.74 13.45
C ASP A 84 -18.41 8.77 12.64
N SER A 85 -17.31 8.32 13.22
CA SER A 85 -16.00 8.22 12.56
C SER A 85 -15.90 6.96 11.71
N ASN A 86 -16.90 6.68 10.88
CA ASN A 86 -17.09 5.40 10.20
C ASN A 86 -17.29 5.57 8.69
N VAL A 87 -17.31 4.45 7.96
CA VAL A 87 -17.68 4.40 6.53
C VAL A 87 -18.72 3.30 6.35
N LEU A 88 -19.86 3.61 5.72
CA LEU A 88 -21.00 2.71 5.56
C LEU A 88 -21.30 2.42 4.08
N GLY A 89 -21.20 1.17 3.67
CA GLY A 89 -21.49 0.70 2.31
C GLY A 89 -22.96 0.34 2.05
N GLY A 90 -23.83 0.49 3.04
CA GLY A 90 -25.17 -0.10 3.02
C GLY A 90 -25.11 -1.63 3.02
N ASP A 91 -26.11 -2.30 2.43
CA ASP A 91 -26.18 -3.76 2.28
C ASP A 91 -25.74 -4.21 0.86
N PRO A 92 -24.43 -4.35 0.58
CA PRO A 92 -23.95 -4.83 -0.70
C PRO A 92 -24.27 -6.30 -0.92
N LEU A 93 -25.22 -6.58 -1.81
CA LEU A 93 -25.52 -7.96 -2.24
C LEU A 93 -24.33 -8.71 -2.83
N LYS A 94 -23.25 -8.02 -3.21
CA LYS A 94 -22.05 -8.65 -3.80
C LYS A 94 -21.11 -9.28 -2.78
N VAL A 95 -21.19 -8.91 -1.50
CA VAL A 95 -20.47 -9.61 -0.42
C VAL A 95 -21.34 -10.67 0.26
N ASN A 96 -22.51 -10.93 -0.32
CA ASN A 96 -23.35 -12.07 0.01
C ASN A 96 -22.71 -13.34 -0.53
N SER A 97 -22.98 -14.45 0.15
CA SER A 97 -22.69 -15.79 -0.34
C SER A 97 -21.22 -16.03 -0.60
N LEU A 98 -20.34 -15.25 0.05
CA LEU A 98 -18.94 -15.60 0.15
C LEU A 98 -18.89 -17.02 0.74
N GLU A 99 -18.10 -17.89 0.11
CA GLU A 99 -17.88 -19.25 0.63
C GLU A 99 -16.56 -19.33 1.41
N LYS A 100 -15.61 -18.53 0.92
CA LYS A 100 -14.28 -18.28 1.43
C LYS A 100 -13.97 -16.82 1.15
N PHE A 101 -12.97 -16.26 1.82
CA PHE A 101 -12.54 -14.89 1.52
C PHE A 101 -11.10 -14.62 1.95
N THR A 102 -10.56 -13.55 1.39
CA THR A 102 -9.48 -12.77 1.96
C THR A 102 -9.94 -11.33 2.15
N LEU A 103 -9.66 -10.73 3.31
CA LEU A 103 -9.82 -9.30 3.55
C LEU A 103 -8.44 -8.67 3.69
N SER A 104 -8.27 -7.43 3.23
CA SER A 104 -7.03 -6.67 3.43
C SER A 104 -7.28 -5.18 3.62
N THR A 105 -6.44 -4.52 4.39
CA THR A 105 -6.47 -3.06 4.59
C THR A 105 -5.11 -2.58 5.09
N TRP A 106 -4.82 -1.31 4.89
CA TRP A 106 -3.75 -0.59 5.58
C TRP A 106 -4.32 0.16 6.78
N ILE A 107 -3.56 0.21 7.87
CA ILE A 107 -3.88 1.02 9.04
C ILE A 107 -2.68 1.82 9.52
N LYS A 108 -2.92 2.95 10.16
CA LYS A 108 -1.92 3.70 10.92
C LYS A 108 -2.52 4.12 12.24
N MET A 109 -2.05 3.54 13.34
CA MET A 109 -2.50 3.90 14.68
C MET A 109 -1.79 5.19 15.11
N THR A 110 -2.55 6.24 15.39
CA THR A 110 -1.99 7.54 15.82
C THR A 110 -2.52 8.00 17.18
N GLY A 111 -3.42 7.22 17.78
CA GLY A 111 -4.03 7.50 19.07
C GLY A 111 -4.30 6.22 19.86
N ASP A 112 -4.71 6.41 21.11
CA ASP A 112 -5.06 5.31 22.00
C ASP A 112 -6.35 4.64 21.51
N ASN A 113 -6.21 3.39 21.07
CA ASN A 113 -7.32 2.56 20.62
C ASN A 113 -8.00 1.81 21.79
N SER A 114 -7.49 1.99 23.02
CA SER A 114 -7.99 1.43 24.28
C SER A 114 -8.58 0.04 24.10
N LEU A 115 -7.74 -0.88 23.61
CA LEU A 115 -8.15 -2.24 23.27
C LEU A 115 -8.57 -3.06 24.52
N ASP A 116 -8.58 -2.46 25.72
CA ASP A 116 -8.87 -3.09 27.00
C ASP A 116 -10.25 -3.77 27.02
N GLN A 117 -10.31 -4.94 27.67
CA GLN A 117 -11.01 -6.10 27.14
C GLN A 117 -12.56 -6.02 27.12
N GLY A 118 -13.12 -6.29 25.93
CA GLY A 118 -14.30 -7.15 25.78
C GLY A 118 -15.64 -6.45 25.59
N GLY A 119 -16.52 -7.12 24.83
CA GLY A 119 -17.86 -6.66 24.48
C GLY A 119 -17.95 -6.18 23.03
N SER A 120 -18.76 -5.16 22.77
CA SER A 120 -18.92 -4.58 21.44
C SER A 120 -17.92 -3.43 21.16
N ASN A 121 -16.87 -3.26 21.96
CA ASN A 121 -15.96 -2.10 21.90
C ASN A 121 -14.61 -2.41 21.22
N ASN A 122 -14.51 -3.49 20.45
CA ASN A 122 -13.29 -3.86 19.72
C ASN A 122 -13.16 -3.00 18.46
N VAL A 123 -11.97 -2.46 18.17
CA VAL A 123 -11.72 -1.66 16.97
C VAL A 123 -12.06 -2.46 15.71
N ARG A 124 -13.03 -1.99 14.92
CA ARG A 124 -13.53 -2.73 13.75
C ARG A 124 -12.87 -2.23 12.47
N LEU A 125 -12.04 -3.08 11.89
CA LEU A 125 -11.42 -2.80 10.59
C LEU A 125 -12.43 -2.95 9.47
N MET A 126 -13.22 -4.02 9.52
CA MET A 126 -14.33 -4.29 8.60
C MET A 126 -15.42 -5.09 9.32
N SER A 127 -16.67 -4.75 9.11
CA SER A 127 -17.81 -5.49 9.66
C SER A 127 -18.96 -5.52 8.69
N ARG A 128 -19.66 -6.64 8.71
CA ARG A 128 -21.00 -6.81 8.20
C ARG A 128 -21.69 -7.81 9.10
N GLN A 129 -22.26 -7.33 10.20
CA GLN A 129 -22.76 -8.19 11.27
C GLN A 129 -24.19 -7.84 11.63
N ALA A 130 -25.07 -8.84 11.65
CA ALA A 130 -26.42 -8.72 12.18
C ALA A 130 -26.44 -8.71 13.72
N GLY A 131 -27.35 -7.93 14.31
CA GLY A 131 -27.64 -7.95 15.75
C GLY A 131 -28.49 -9.14 16.21
N ASN A 132 -28.43 -10.28 15.53
CA ASN A 132 -29.23 -11.45 15.83
C ASN A 132 -28.44 -12.52 16.60
N SER A 133 -29.12 -13.59 17.04
CA SER A 133 -28.51 -14.64 17.88
C SER A 133 -27.50 -15.54 17.17
N PHE A 134 -27.38 -15.46 15.85
CA PHE A 134 -26.49 -16.30 15.03
C PHE A 134 -25.26 -15.54 14.52
N PHE A 135 -25.15 -14.24 14.83
CA PHE A 135 -24.02 -13.39 14.41
C PHE A 135 -23.87 -13.33 12.88
N ASP A 136 -24.99 -13.37 12.13
CA ASP A 136 -24.93 -13.50 10.67
C ASP A 136 -24.01 -12.44 10.02
N GLY A 137 -23.11 -12.93 9.16
CA GLY A 137 -22.07 -12.16 8.49
C GLY A 137 -20.69 -12.30 9.16
N PHE A 138 -19.92 -11.22 9.23
CA PHE A 138 -18.56 -11.25 9.79
C PHE A 138 -18.15 -9.93 10.43
N THR A 139 -17.17 -9.98 11.33
CA THR A 139 -16.46 -8.80 11.86
C THR A 139 -14.99 -9.12 12.03
N TRP A 140 -14.13 -8.30 11.43
CA TRP A 140 -12.69 -8.30 11.61
C TRP A 140 -12.29 -7.12 12.48
N ASN A 141 -11.55 -7.40 13.56
CA ASN A 141 -11.23 -6.40 14.57
C ASN A 141 -9.83 -6.55 15.17
N LEU A 142 -9.36 -5.48 15.80
CA LEU A 142 -8.18 -5.47 16.65
C LEU A 142 -8.56 -5.79 18.09
N ASN A 143 -7.66 -6.47 18.79
CA ASN A 143 -7.83 -6.98 20.14
C ASN A 143 -6.55 -6.75 20.95
N PRO A 144 -6.63 -6.79 22.30
CA PRO A 144 -5.44 -6.79 23.14
C PRO A 144 -4.43 -7.86 22.69
N PRO A 145 -3.13 -7.57 22.76
CA PRO A 145 -2.08 -8.53 22.43
C PRO A 145 -2.11 -9.73 23.39
N ASN A 146 -1.49 -10.83 22.97
CA ASN A 146 -1.53 -12.11 23.67
C ASN A 146 -0.77 -12.08 25.01
N ASP A 147 0.24 -11.22 25.14
CA ASP A 147 1.00 -11.04 26.37
C ASP A 147 0.30 -10.14 27.41
N GLY A 148 -0.83 -9.52 27.02
CA GLY A 148 -1.63 -8.64 27.86
C GLY A 148 -1.07 -7.22 28.02
N GLU A 149 -0.07 -6.84 27.22
CA GLU A 149 0.61 -5.54 27.26
C GLU A 149 -0.11 -4.46 26.44
N ALA A 150 -1.45 -4.44 26.45
CA ALA A 150 -2.21 -3.24 26.08
C ALA A 150 -2.07 -2.16 27.17
N THR A 151 -0.83 -1.77 27.49
CA THR A 151 -0.58 -0.70 28.45
C THR A 151 -0.58 0.62 27.70
N THR A 152 -0.83 1.72 28.41
CA THR A 152 -0.65 3.09 27.92
C THR A 152 0.78 3.40 27.42
N SER A 153 1.71 2.45 27.53
CA SER A 153 3.09 2.52 27.02
C SER A 153 3.32 1.77 25.70
N SER A 154 2.40 0.92 25.25
CA SER A 154 2.43 0.25 23.94
C SER A 154 1.02 0.27 23.29
N PRO A 155 0.47 1.45 22.97
CA PRO A 155 -0.87 1.56 22.35
C PRO A 155 -0.94 0.97 20.93
N ASP A 156 0.20 0.49 20.42
CA ASP A 156 0.44 0.11 19.04
C ASP A 156 0.75 -1.38 18.88
N ASP A 157 0.61 -2.14 19.97
CA ASP A 157 0.66 -3.59 19.98
C ASP A 157 -0.75 -4.18 20.04
N PHE A 158 -1.04 -5.09 19.12
CA PHE A 158 -2.35 -5.68 18.96
C PHE A 158 -2.28 -7.07 18.34
N ARG A 159 -3.36 -7.84 18.55
CA ARG A 159 -3.65 -9.02 17.75
C ARG A 159 -4.94 -8.83 16.96
N MET A 160 -5.03 -9.55 15.85
CA MET A 160 -6.24 -9.56 15.05
C MET A 160 -7.22 -10.64 15.50
N GLY A 161 -8.51 -10.34 15.42
CA GLY A 161 -9.61 -11.27 15.68
C GLY A 161 -10.62 -11.27 14.55
N MET A 162 -11.08 -12.45 14.17
CA MET A 162 -12.09 -12.63 13.14
C MET A 162 -13.27 -13.39 13.75
N PHE A 163 -14.47 -12.88 13.48
CA PHE A 163 -15.75 -13.41 13.95
C PHE A 163 -16.64 -13.65 12.74
N ILE A 164 -17.25 -14.82 12.65
CA ILE A 164 -17.96 -15.29 11.48
C ILE A 164 -19.25 -16.00 11.92
N GLY A 165 -20.40 -15.53 11.44
CA GLY A 165 -21.68 -16.25 11.51
C GLY A 165 -21.93 -16.99 10.21
N GLY A 166 -21.78 -18.32 10.24
CA GLY A 166 -22.00 -19.16 9.07
C GLY A 166 -23.22 -20.06 9.21
N GLN A 167 -23.49 -20.82 8.15
CA GLN A 167 -24.66 -21.69 8.03
C GLN A 167 -24.73 -22.77 9.12
N ASN A 168 -23.58 -23.23 9.62
CA ASN A 168 -23.50 -24.28 10.62
C ASN A 168 -23.52 -23.74 12.05
N ASP A 169 -22.73 -22.70 12.33
CA ASP A 169 -22.61 -22.07 13.64
C ASP A 169 -21.92 -20.69 13.55
N PHE A 170 -21.78 -20.03 14.69
CA PHE A 170 -20.86 -18.91 14.86
C PHE A 170 -19.47 -19.43 15.25
N GLY A 171 -18.43 -18.99 14.54
CA GLY A 171 -17.04 -19.28 14.85
C GLY A 171 -16.18 -18.02 14.90
N PHE A 172 -15.07 -18.12 15.60
CA PHE A 172 -14.09 -17.04 15.67
C PHE A 172 -12.68 -17.60 15.82
N ALA A 173 -11.67 -16.80 15.48
CA ALA A 173 -10.29 -17.05 15.86
C ALA A 173 -9.56 -15.74 16.15
N PHE A 174 -8.54 -15.82 16.99
CA PHE A 174 -7.62 -14.72 17.28
C PHE A 174 -6.21 -15.15 16.87
N ALA A 175 -5.46 -14.24 16.25
CA ALA A 175 -4.04 -14.48 15.98
C ALA A 175 -3.31 -14.85 17.27
N ASP A 176 -2.50 -15.90 17.22
CA ASP A 176 -1.67 -16.40 18.33
C ASP A 176 -0.28 -15.75 18.37
N ALA A 177 -0.09 -14.73 17.54
CA ALA A 177 1.04 -13.81 17.55
C ALA A 177 0.51 -12.38 17.44
N ASP A 178 1.32 -11.44 17.91
CA ASP A 178 1.00 -10.02 17.99
C ASP A 178 1.71 -9.23 16.87
N VAL A 179 1.14 -8.10 16.49
CA VAL A 179 1.77 -7.13 15.59
C VAL A 179 2.35 -6.03 16.46
N GLU A 180 3.68 -5.98 16.50
CA GLU A 180 4.42 -5.27 17.52
C GLU A 180 5.07 -3.98 16.97
N GLY A 181 5.02 -2.91 17.78
CA GLY A 181 5.84 -1.72 17.58
C GLY A 181 5.57 -0.94 16.30
N GLN A 182 4.34 -0.95 15.79
CA GLN A 182 3.94 -0.24 14.56
C GLN A 182 3.30 1.13 14.84
N GLY A 183 3.62 1.72 15.99
CA GLY A 183 3.03 2.97 16.44
C GLY A 183 3.34 4.15 15.56
N GLY A 184 2.30 4.77 15.02
CA GLY A 184 2.45 5.88 14.08
C GLY A 184 3.02 5.46 12.73
N GLU A 185 3.13 4.16 12.44
CA GLU A 185 3.59 3.62 11.16
C GLU A 185 2.44 2.96 10.39
N TRP A 186 2.51 2.98 9.06
CA TRP A 186 1.53 2.27 8.23
C TRP A 186 1.80 0.77 8.25
N THR A 187 0.77 0.01 8.61
CA THR A 187 0.79 -1.45 8.71
C THR A 187 -0.22 -2.04 7.75
N PHE A 188 0.23 -2.95 6.89
CA PHE A 188 -0.64 -3.74 6.04
C PHE A 188 -1.15 -4.94 6.82
N LEU A 189 -2.46 -5.18 6.79
CA LEU A 189 -3.09 -6.30 7.46
C LEU A 189 -3.92 -7.11 6.45
N ALA A 190 -3.96 -8.43 6.65
CA ALA A 190 -4.90 -9.28 5.95
C ALA A 190 -5.32 -10.49 6.79
N VAL A 191 -6.46 -11.07 6.41
CA VAL A 191 -7.01 -12.30 7.00
C VAL A 191 -7.67 -13.12 5.91
N SER A 192 -7.47 -14.43 5.94
CA SER A 192 -8.12 -15.35 5.01
C SER A 192 -8.86 -16.45 5.76
N TYR A 193 -10.06 -16.79 5.29
CA TYR A 193 -10.83 -17.94 5.76
C TYR A 193 -11.24 -18.81 4.58
N ASP A 194 -10.96 -20.10 4.64
CA ASP A 194 -11.10 -21.02 3.50
C ASP A 194 -12.49 -21.64 3.31
N GLY A 195 -13.44 -21.33 4.20
CA GLY A 195 -14.79 -21.86 4.12
C GLY A 195 -14.94 -23.31 4.59
N THR A 196 -13.84 -23.97 4.96
CA THR A 196 -13.91 -25.39 5.28
C THR A 196 -14.21 -25.60 6.76
N SER A 197 -14.96 -26.67 7.03
CA SER A 197 -15.12 -27.24 8.38
C SER A 197 -13.88 -28.02 8.84
N ALA A 198 -12.77 -27.92 8.10
CA ALA A 198 -11.53 -28.60 8.42
C ALA A 198 -10.71 -27.80 9.43
N GLU A 199 -9.72 -28.45 10.05
CA GLU A 199 -8.67 -27.75 10.79
C GLU A 199 -7.89 -26.83 9.85
N ASN A 200 -7.28 -25.78 10.42
CA ASN A 200 -6.39 -24.85 9.73
C ASN A 200 -7.09 -24.02 8.64
N ASN A 201 -8.32 -23.61 8.91
CA ASN A 201 -9.19 -22.87 8.00
C ASN A 201 -9.02 -21.35 8.05
N MET A 202 -8.16 -20.81 8.93
CA MET A 202 -7.96 -19.37 9.08
C MET A 202 -6.48 -18.97 9.16
N LYS A 203 -6.11 -17.89 8.46
CA LYS A 203 -4.76 -17.30 8.51
C LYS A 203 -4.84 -15.80 8.65
N PHE A 204 -3.89 -15.26 9.39
CA PHE A 204 -3.67 -13.84 9.58
C PHE A 204 -2.34 -13.45 8.95
N PHE A 205 -2.23 -12.23 8.44
CA PHE A 205 -1.05 -11.72 7.77
C PHE A 205 -0.81 -10.28 8.15
N TRP A 206 0.46 -9.89 8.10
CA TRP A 206 0.85 -8.50 8.29
C TRP A 206 2.05 -8.18 7.39
N GLY A 207 2.24 -6.89 7.15
CA GLY A 207 3.42 -6.30 6.52
C GLY A 207 3.50 -4.82 6.88
N GLY A 208 4.50 -4.14 6.34
CA GLY A 208 4.68 -2.70 6.53
C GLY A 208 5.12 -2.03 5.23
N GLU A 209 5.48 -0.76 5.30
CA GLU A 209 5.99 -0.02 4.14
C GLU A 209 7.24 -0.69 3.57
N ASP A 210 8.20 -1.02 4.44
CA ASP A 210 9.47 -1.69 4.08
C ASP A 210 9.50 -3.19 4.42
N THR A 211 8.40 -3.73 4.94
CA THR A 211 8.32 -5.14 5.36
C THR A 211 7.38 -5.91 4.44
N PRO A 212 7.88 -6.91 3.67
CA PRO A 212 7.03 -7.77 2.85
C PRO A 212 5.97 -8.49 3.68
N VAL A 213 4.86 -8.86 3.04
CA VAL A 213 3.78 -9.58 3.73
C VAL A 213 4.26 -10.95 4.24
N THR A 214 3.99 -11.23 5.51
CA THR A 214 4.23 -12.53 6.14
C THR A 214 2.98 -13.04 6.85
N GLN A 215 2.88 -14.35 7.06
CA GLN A 215 1.84 -14.91 7.90
C GLN A 215 2.12 -14.54 9.36
N LEU A 216 1.12 -13.97 10.04
CA LEU A 216 1.15 -13.70 11.46
C LEU A 216 0.77 -14.96 12.23
N GLY A 217 1.72 -15.47 13.02
CA GLY A 217 1.49 -16.64 13.86
C GLY A 217 1.21 -17.92 13.08
N SER A 218 0.52 -18.86 13.71
CA SER A 218 0.18 -20.15 13.11
C SER A 218 -1.06 -20.09 12.21
N THR A 219 -1.28 -21.15 11.43
CA THR A 219 -2.59 -21.34 10.79
C THR A 219 -3.56 -21.87 11.84
N LEU A 220 -4.73 -21.24 11.94
CA LEU A 220 -5.68 -21.45 13.03
C LEU A 220 -6.91 -22.20 12.56
N THR A 221 -7.59 -22.82 13.52
CA THR A 221 -8.93 -23.38 13.34
C THR A 221 -9.93 -22.50 14.08
N THR A 222 -11.04 -22.17 13.45
CA THR A 222 -12.15 -21.47 14.11
C THR A 222 -12.65 -22.24 15.34
N SER A 223 -13.06 -21.52 16.38
CA SER A 223 -13.51 -22.09 17.66
C SER A 223 -14.70 -23.05 17.55
N ASN A 224 -15.59 -22.80 16.60
CA ASN A 224 -16.63 -23.72 16.12
C ASN A 224 -16.51 -23.82 14.60
N ASP A 225 -17.44 -24.53 13.96
CA ASP A 225 -17.52 -24.65 12.50
C ASP A 225 -18.58 -23.67 11.95
N PRO A 226 -18.19 -22.53 11.34
CA PRO A 226 -19.13 -21.69 10.61
C PRO A 226 -19.73 -22.40 9.40
N GLY A 227 -19.03 -23.38 8.82
CA GLY A 227 -19.32 -23.95 7.52
C GLY A 227 -18.87 -23.04 6.38
N GLY A 228 -19.04 -23.53 5.16
CA GLY A 228 -18.54 -22.87 3.94
C GLY A 228 -19.50 -21.91 3.27
N LEU A 229 -20.62 -21.58 3.89
CA LEU A 229 -21.48 -20.49 3.44
C LEU A 229 -21.70 -19.55 4.62
N PHE A 230 -21.34 -18.27 4.48
CA PHE A 230 -21.70 -17.29 5.49
C PHE A 230 -23.19 -17.00 5.44
N ASN A 231 -23.78 -16.72 6.60
CA ASN A 231 -25.17 -16.33 6.64
C ASN A 231 -25.34 -14.95 6.04
N GLU A 232 -26.29 -14.85 5.11
CA GLU A 232 -26.71 -13.56 4.59
C GLU A 232 -27.30 -12.70 5.70
N THR A 233 -27.04 -11.40 5.60
CA THR A 233 -27.50 -10.45 6.59
C THR A 233 -27.91 -9.16 5.90
N PRO A 234 -29.01 -8.50 6.32
CA PRO A 234 -29.33 -7.15 5.86
C PRO A 234 -28.44 -6.08 6.52
N ALA A 235 -27.44 -6.48 7.31
CA ALA A 235 -26.52 -5.55 7.98
C ALA A 235 -25.65 -4.83 6.97
N ASP A 236 -25.37 -3.57 7.29
CA ASP A 236 -24.48 -2.77 6.47
C ASP A 236 -23.04 -3.31 6.52
N PHE A 237 -22.36 -3.31 5.38
CA PHE A 237 -20.91 -3.44 5.32
C PHE A 237 -20.28 -2.11 5.71
N ALA A 238 -19.32 -2.13 6.63
CA ALA A 238 -18.79 -0.91 7.21
C ALA A 238 -17.36 -1.05 7.76
N ILE A 239 -16.71 0.10 7.92
CA ILE A 239 -15.50 0.28 8.74
C ILE A 239 -15.93 0.95 10.04
N GLY A 240 -15.42 0.48 11.18
CA GLY A 240 -15.66 1.09 12.49
C GLY A 240 -17.06 0.92 13.07
N TYR A 241 -18.02 0.50 12.26
CA TYR A 241 -19.44 0.46 12.59
C TYR A 241 -20.06 -0.93 12.43
N THR A 242 -21.11 -1.22 13.20
CA THR A 242 -22.04 -2.31 12.87
C THR A 242 -23.47 -2.01 13.31
N THR A 243 -24.43 -2.39 12.47
CA THR A 243 -25.86 -2.30 12.82
C THR A 243 -26.24 -3.17 14.02
N ALA A 244 -25.44 -4.18 14.36
CA ALA A 244 -25.61 -5.02 15.55
C ALA A 244 -25.35 -4.28 16.87
N ALA A 245 -24.52 -3.23 16.83
CA ALA A 245 -24.06 -2.51 18.00
C ALA A 245 -23.82 -1.03 17.66
N PRO A 246 -24.86 -0.27 17.22
CA PRO A 246 -24.74 1.04 16.58
C PRO A 246 -24.35 2.19 17.53
N THR A 247 -23.99 1.86 18.77
CA THR A 247 -23.51 2.81 19.79
C THR A 247 -22.17 2.38 20.37
N ALA A 248 -21.63 1.25 19.91
CA ALA A 248 -20.36 0.69 20.35
C ALA A 248 -19.32 0.77 19.22
N ASP A 249 -19.56 1.65 18.26
CA ASP A 249 -18.71 1.88 17.11
C ASP A 249 -17.37 2.43 17.58
N VAL A 250 -16.31 1.73 17.20
CA VAL A 250 -14.94 2.09 17.50
C VAL A 250 -14.16 1.83 16.23
N SER A 251 -14.02 2.90 15.47
CA SER A 251 -13.01 2.94 14.43
C SER A 251 -11.64 2.97 15.05
N ILE A 252 -10.63 2.70 14.23
CA ILE A 252 -9.28 2.93 14.66
C ILE A 252 -9.09 4.41 15.02
N ALA A 253 -8.48 4.67 16.18
CA ALA A 253 -7.96 5.99 16.51
C ALA A 253 -6.72 6.24 15.65
N GLY A 254 -6.95 6.62 14.40
CA GLY A 254 -5.91 6.79 13.40
C GLY A 254 -6.46 6.74 11.98
N LEU A 255 -5.62 6.31 11.05
CA LEU A 255 -5.95 6.25 9.63
C LEU A 255 -6.16 4.81 9.17
N GLN A 256 -7.00 4.66 8.16
CA GLN A 256 -7.21 3.40 7.46
C GLN A 256 -7.22 3.65 5.95
N ASP A 257 -6.76 2.69 5.17
CA ASP A 257 -6.68 2.79 3.72
C ASP A 257 -6.89 1.42 3.05
N ASP A 258 -7.24 1.46 1.76
CA ASP A 258 -7.34 0.34 0.83
C ASP A 258 -8.08 -0.89 1.38
N VAL A 259 -9.34 -0.69 1.75
CA VAL A 259 -10.22 -1.74 2.27
C VAL A 259 -10.67 -2.64 1.13
N ARG A 260 -10.25 -3.91 1.15
CA ARG A 260 -10.56 -4.88 0.10
C ARG A 260 -11.22 -6.13 0.64
N VAL A 261 -12.17 -6.64 -0.15
CA VAL A 261 -12.82 -7.94 0.04
C VAL A 261 -12.56 -8.78 -1.21
N TYR A 262 -12.02 -9.97 -1.01
CA TYR A 262 -11.84 -10.99 -2.04
C TYR A 262 -12.72 -12.22 -1.75
N ASP A 263 -13.29 -12.84 -2.78
CA ASP A 263 -14.01 -14.13 -2.68
C ASP A 263 -13.11 -15.36 -2.87
N ASP A 264 -11.79 -15.15 -2.84
CA ASP A 264 -10.78 -16.19 -2.96
C ASP A 264 -9.69 -16.02 -1.88
N LEU A 265 -8.89 -17.06 -1.70
CA LEU A 265 -7.72 -17.05 -0.85
C LEU A 265 -6.53 -16.50 -1.61
N LEU A 266 -5.98 -15.40 -1.11
CA LEU A 266 -4.72 -14.88 -1.62
C LEU A 266 -3.52 -15.57 -0.96
N ASP A 267 -2.51 -15.89 -1.74
CA ASP A 267 -1.21 -16.32 -1.23
C ASP A 267 -0.34 -15.11 -0.83
N LEU A 268 0.84 -15.36 -0.25
CA LEU A 268 1.74 -14.29 0.19
C LEU A 268 2.20 -13.39 -0.95
N ALA A 269 2.41 -13.93 -2.16
CA ALA A 269 2.86 -13.13 -3.30
C ALA A 269 1.75 -12.20 -3.80
N ALA A 270 0.51 -12.70 -3.84
CA ALA A 270 -0.66 -11.89 -4.17
C ALA A 270 -0.92 -10.81 -3.11
N LEU A 271 -0.82 -11.15 -1.81
CA LEU A 271 -0.95 -10.17 -0.74
C LEU A 271 0.15 -9.12 -0.77
N ASP A 272 1.40 -9.51 -1.06
CA ASP A 272 2.50 -8.54 -1.17
C ASP A 272 2.35 -7.63 -2.40
N ALA A 273 1.79 -8.13 -3.50
CA ALA A 273 1.42 -7.28 -4.63
C ALA A 273 0.35 -6.25 -4.23
N VAL A 274 -0.68 -6.65 -3.49
CA VAL A 274 -1.71 -5.74 -2.97
C VAL A 274 -1.11 -4.69 -2.04
N ARG A 275 -0.20 -5.10 -1.14
CA ARG A 275 0.56 -4.17 -0.28
C ARG A 275 1.29 -3.13 -1.13
N LEU A 276 2.06 -3.57 -2.12
CA LEU A 276 2.89 -2.72 -2.99
C LEU A 276 2.08 -1.74 -3.85
N GLU A 277 0.83 -2.03 -4.18
CA GLU A 277 -0.03 -1.13 -4.99
C GLU A 277 -0.26 0.23 -4.35
N ASN A 278 -0.22 0.33 -3.02
CA ASN A 278 -0.47 1.57 -2.27
C ASN A 278 0.82 2.32 -1.90
N LEU A 279 1.96 1.68 -2.08
CA LEU A 279 3.24 2.31 -1.82
C LEU A 279 3.67 3.12 -3.04
N PRO A 280 4.50 4.17 -2.87
CA PRO A 280 5.17 4.78 -4.00
C PRO A 280 5.84 3.66 -4.79
N SER A 281 5.54 3.59 -6.08
CA SER A 281 6.26 2.66 -6.95
C SER A 281 7.73 2.97 -6.78
N VAL A 282 8.47 2.07 -6.12
CA VAL A 282 9.92 2.09 -6.11
C VAL A 282 10.30 1.76 -7.54
N SER A 283 10.30 2.80 -8.38
CA SER A 283 10.83 2.75 -9.72
C SER A 283 12.30 2.41 -9.52
N VAL A 284 12.63 1.12 -9.57
CA VAL A 284 14.01 0.67 -9.60
C VAL A 284 14.63 1.37 -10.79
N LEU A 285 15.45 2.36 -10.49
CA LEU A 285 16.04 3.21 -11.50
C LEU A 285 17.12 2.37 -12.16
N LEU A 286 16.90 1.94 -13.40
CA LEU A 286 17.88 1.09 -14.09
C LEU A 286 19.26 1.73 -14.04
N GLY A 287 20.25 0.99 -13.56
CA GLY A 287 21.60 1.50 -13.29
C GLY A 287 21.89 1.97 -11.87
N ASP A 288 20.88 2.13 -11.00
CA ASP A 288 21.02 2.42 -9.56
C ASP A 288 21.26 1.11 -8.81
N PHE A 289 22.46 0.58 -8.99
CA PHE A 289 22.81 -0.74 -8.48
C PHE A 289 23.00 -0.73 -6.95
N ASN A 290 23.31 0.41 -6.34
CA ASN A 290 23.47 0.51 -4.88
C ASN A 290 22.17 0.92 -4.14
N SER A 291 21.09 1.21 -4.88
CA SER A 291 19.77 1.58 -4.38
C SER A 291 19.76 2.87 -3.55
N ASP A 292 20.63 3.82 -3.89
CA ASP A 292 20.68 5.13 -3.25
C ASP A 292 19.81 6.19 -3.95
N THR A 293 19.00 5.75 -4.93
CA THR A 293 18.09 6.54 -5.77
C THR A 293 18.77 7.41 -6.82
N VAL A 294 20.09 7.31 -6.98
CA VAL A 294 20.88 8.11 -7.93
C VAL A 294 21.76 7.19 -8.76
N VAL A 295 21.73 7.33 -10.10
CA VAL A 295 22.67 6.60 -10.96
C VAL A 295 23.96 7.40 -11.10
N ASP A 296 25.02 6.98 -10.42
CA ASP A 296 26.31 7.66 -10.47
C ASP A 296 27.52 6.71 -10.52
N ALA A 297 28.71 7.23 -10.19
CA ALA A 297 29.95 6.47 -10.26
C ALA A 297 30.05 5.37 -9.19
N ALA A 298 29.29 5.44 -8.10
CA ALA A 298 29.21 4.41 -7.08
C ALA A 298 28.60 3.12 -7.64
N ASP A 299 27.54 3.23 -8.44
CA ASP A 299 26.92 2.07 -9.09
C ASP A 299 27.88 1.37 -10.04
N TYR A 300 28.65 2.13 -10.81
CA TYR A 300 29.66 1.57 -11.70
C TYR A 300 30.66 0.69 -10.96
N THR A 301 31.05 1.08 -9.74
CA THR A 301 31.97 0.26 -8.94
C THR A 301 31.32 -1.05 -8.51
N LEU A 302 30.04 -1.02 -8.13
CA LEU A 302 29.28 -2.23 -7.79
C LEU A 302 29.16 -3.18 -8.98
N TRP A 303 28.81 -2.68 -10.17
CA TRP A 303 28.76 -3.50 -11.39
C TRP A 303 30.14 -4.09 -11.71
N ARG A 304 31.20 -3.25 -11.68
CA ARG A 304 32.53 -3.68 -12.07
C ARG A 304 33.09 -4.75 -11.12
N ASP A 305 32.80 -4.65 -9.83
CA ASP A 305 33.26 -5.59 -8.82
C ASP A 305 32.51 -6.94 -8.90
N ASN A 306 31.33 -6.96 -9.52
CA ASN A 306 30.47 -8.13 -9.65
C ASN A 306 30.36 -8.66 -11.09
N ASP A 307 31.19 -8.21 -12.03
CA ASP A 307 31.18 -8.66 -13.44
C ASP A 307 31.23 -10.20 -13.55
N GLY A 308 30.22 -10.79 -14.17
CA GLY A 308 30.01 -12.24 -14.31
C GLY A 308 29.35 -12.94 -13.11
N ALA A 309 28.93 -12.22 -12.07
CA ALA A 309 28.16 -12.76 -10.95
C ALA A 309 26.67 -12.88 -11.27
N ASP A 310 25.90 -13.44 -10.33
CA ASP A 310 24.43 -13.42 -10.40
C ASP A 310 23.93 -11.97 -10.26
N GLU A 311 23.00 -11.58 -11.13
CA GLU A 311 22.48 -10.20 -11.20
C GLU A 311 21.69 -9.78 -9.94
N SER A 312 21.35 -10.73 -9.05
CA SER A 312 20.73 -10.42 -7.76
C SER A 312 21.53 -9.42 -6.92
N VAL A 313 22.84 -9.29 -7.17
CA VAL A 313 23.72 -8.32 -6.50
C VAL A 313 23.48 -6.87 -6.94
N LEU A 314 22.74 -6.64 -8.02
CA LEU A 314 22.43 -5.31 -8.56
C LEU A 314 21.07 -4.76 -8.07
N ASN A 315 20.49 -5.37 -7.04
CA ASN A 315 19.23 -4.92 -6.42
C ASN A 315 18.04 -4.78 -7.41
N GLY A 316 18.04 -5.60 -8.47
CA GLY A 316 17.02 -5.56 -9.52
C GLY A 316 17.12 -4.36 -10.47
N ALA A 317 18.17 -3.56 -10.37
CA ALA A 317 18.41 -2.39 -11.22
C ALA A 317 19.22 -2.71 -12.49
N GLY A 318 19.55 -3.99 -12.71
CA GLY A 318 20.18 -4.49 -13.94
C GLY A 318 19.20 -4.68 -15.09
N ASP A 319 19.68 -5.24 -16.20
CA ASP A 319 18.92 -5.41 -17.44
C ASP A 319 18.03 -6.67 -17.47
N GLY A 320 18.09 -7.50 -16.43
CA GLY A 320 17.30 -8.72 -16.27
C GLY A 320 17.82 -9.92 -17.07
N SER A 321 19.08 -9.90 -17.51
CA SER A 321 19.72 -11.02 -18.20
C SER A 321 20.01 -12.23 -17.30
N GLY A 322 19.97 -12.04 -15.98
CA GLY A 322 20.26 -13.04 -14.95
C GLY A 322 21.75 -13.19 -14.62
N THR A 323 22.63 -12.37 -15.19
CA THR A 323 24.07 -12.35 -14.89
C THR A 323 24.59 -10.94 -15.07
N VAL A 324 25.42 -10.46 -14.15
CA VAL A 324 26.04 -9.14 -14.26
C VAL A 324 26.94 -9.10 -15.50
N ASP A 325 26.55 -8.34 -16.53
CA ASP A 325 27.25 -8.30 -17.81
C ASP A 325 27.24 -6.90 -18.48
N LEU A 326 27.54 -6.86 -19.78
CA LEU A 326 27.62 -5.60 -20.54
C LEU A 326 26.25 -4.92 -20.73
N GLY A 327 25.16 -5.69 -20.67
CA GLY A 327 23.79 -5.21 -20.68
C GLY A 327 23.51 -4.27 -19.51
N ASP A 328 23.88 -4.68 -18.29
CA ASP A 328 23.79 -3.85 -17.09
C ASP A 328 24.60 -2.57 -17.20
N TYR A 329 25.85 -2.67 -17.69
CA TYR A 329 26.68 -1.49 -17.94
C TYR A 329 26.00 -0.52 -18.92
N THR A 330 25.33 -1.06 -19.94
CA THR A 330 24.61 -0.24 -20.92
C THR A 330 23.40 0.44 -20.28
N ALA A 331 22.70 -0.25 -19.38
CA ALA A 331 21.61 0.32 -18.60
C ALA A 331 22.11 1.44 -17.67
N TRP A 332 23.19 1.22 -16.93
CA TRP A 332 23.84 2.26 -16.12
C TRP A 332 24.27 3.47 -16.95
N ALA A 333 24.97 3.25 -18.07
CA ALA A 333 25.46 4.33 -18.92
C ALA A 333 24.31 5.15 -19.54
N ALA A 334 23.18 4.51 -19.85
CA ALA A 334 22.01 5.17 -20.40
C ALA A 334 21.28 6.05 -19.36
N ASN A 335 21.38 5.69 -18.08
CA ASN A 335 20.67 6.37 -16.99
C ASN A 335 21.59 7.24 -16.10
N TYR A 336 22.89 7.32 -16.40
CA TYR A 336 23.84 8.09 -15.60
C TYR A 336 23.38 9.54 -15.35
N GLY A 337 23.34 9.94 -14.08
CA GLY A 337 22.85 11.24 -13.62
C GLY A 337 21.34 11.31 -13.36
N ALA A 338 20.58 10.23 -13.62
CA ALA A 338 19.21 10.12 -13.16
C ALA A 338 19.15 10.10 -11.62
N GLY A 339 18.05 10.59 -11.04
CA GLY A 339 17.90 10.77 -9.60
C GLY A 339 18.58 12.02 -9.03
N GLN A 340 19.49 12.67 -9.77
CA GLN A 340 20.07 13.94 -9.33
C GLN A 340 19.06 15.09 -9.49
N VAL A 341 18.84 15.85 -8.40
CA VAL A 341 18.10 17.12 -8.46
C VAL A 341 18.89 18.07 -9.34
N ALA A 342 18.33 18.42 -10.51
CA ALA A 342 18.92 19.41 -11.40
C ALA A 342 19.04 20.75 -10.66
N LEU A 343 20.26 21.12 -10.27
CA LEU A 343 20.55 22.47 -9.86
C LEU A 343 20.24 23.38 -11.04
N SER A 344 19.15 24.13 -10.93
CA SER A 344 18.79 25.17 -11.87
C SER A 344 20.02 26.06 -12.06
N SER A 345 20.58 26.09 -13.28
CA SER A 345 21.64 27.03 -13.61
C SER A 345 21.06 28.44 -13.51
N ALA A 346 21.17 29.05 -12.33
CA ALA A 346 20.83 30.46 -12.16
C ALA A 346 21.69 31.23 -13.15
N SER A 347 21.05 31.86 -14.15
CA SER A 347 21.72 32.76 -15.06
C SER A 347 22.37 33.85 -14.21
N VAL A 348 23.69 33.80 -14.07
CA VAL A 348 24.46 34.84 -13.39
C VAL A 348 24.24 36.13 -14.20
N PRO A 349 23.63 37.18 -13.64
CA PRO A 349 23.41 38.42 -14.38
C PRO A 349 24.77 39.03 -14.76
N GLU A 350 25.06 39.14 -16.05
CA GLU A 350 26.29 39.74 -16.62
C GLU A 350 26.41 41.27 -16.39
N ALA A 351 25.75 41.82 -15.37
CA ALA A 351 25.71 43.26 -15.13
C ALA A 351 26.94 43.83 -14.40
N THR A 352 27.80 42.99 -13.82
CA THR A 352 28.96 43.46 -13.03
C THR A 352 30.28 43.45 -13.80
N THR A 353 30.43 42.64 -14.84
CA THR A 353 31.68 42.53 -15.63
C THR A 353 31.93 43.80 -16.46
N LEU A 354 30.89 44.37 -17.07
CA LEU A 354 30.98 45.66 -17.78
C LEU A 354 31.25 46.82 -16.83
N SER A 355 30.68 46.78 -15.62
CA SER A 355 30.88 47.82 -14.60
C SER A 355 32.33 47.85 -14.09
N LEU A 356 32.96 46.68 -13.91
CA LEU A 356 34.37 46.59 -13.52
C LEU A 356 35.32 46.99 -14.67
N ALA A 357 34.98 46.68 -15.92
CA ALA A 357 35.75 47.10 -17.10
C ALA A 357 35.71 48.63 -17.30
N CYS A 358 34.57 49.28 -17.04
CA CYS A 358 34.44 50.74 -17.13
C CYS A 358 35.22 51.48 -16.02
N LEU A 359 35.27 50.93 -14.80
CA LEU A 359 36.02 51.53 -13.69
C LEU A 359 37.54 51.45 -13.87
N THR A 360 38.05 50.39 -14.51
CA THR A 360 39.48 50.26 -14.82
C THR A 360 39.94 51.21 -15.93
N LEU A 361 39.09 51.47 -16.94
CA LEU A 361 39.38 52.44 -18.00
C LEU A 361 39.35 53.90 -17.49
N ALA A 362 38.46 54.23 -16.54
CA ALA A 362 38.40 55.54 -15.91
C ALA A 362 39.62 55.82 -15.00
N GLY A 363 40.12 54.81 -14.28
CA GLY A 363 41.29 54.94 -13.40
C GLY A 363 42.60 55.23 -14.15
N VAL A 364 42.79 54.64 -15.34
CA VAL A 364 44.00 54.86 -16.16
C VAL A 364 43.99 56.23 -16.85
N GLY A 365 42.81 56.76 -17.18
CA GLY A 365 42.66 58.11 -17.75
C GLY A 365 42.94 59.25 -16.76
N GLY A 366 42.59 59.07 -15.48
CA GLY A 366 42.75 60.09 -14.43
C GLY A 366 44.21 60.36 -14.00
N MET A 367 45.11 59.38 -14.16
CA MET A 367 46.51 59.50 -13.74
C MET A 367 47.41 60.28 -14.72
N ARG A 368 46.89 60.73 -15.87
CA ARG A 368 47.70 61.43 -16.90
C ARG A 368 47.67 62.97 -16.85
N ARG A 369 47.10 63.60 -15.81
CA ARG A 369 47.11 65.06 -15.67
C ARG A 369 47.54 65.53 -14.28
N ARG A 370 48.84 65.40 -13.96
CA ARG A 370 49.57 66.34 -13.08
C ARG A 370 51.04 66.38 -13.52
N ALA A 371 51.39 67.43 -14.27
CA ALA A 371 52.74 67.92 -14.49
C ALA A 371 52.70 69.45 -14.37
#